data_AF-F2UDK3-F1
#
_entry.id   AF-F2UDK3-F1
#
_cell.length_a   1.000
_cell.length_b   1.000
_cell.length_c   1.000
_cell.angle_alpha   90.00
_cell.angle_beta   90.00
_cell.angle_gamma   90.00
#
_symmetry.space_group_name_H-M   'P 1'
#
loop_
_entity.id
_entity.type
_entity.pdbx_description
1 polymer ?
#
loop_
_entity_poly.entity_id
_entity_poly.type
_entity_poly.pdbx_seq_one_letter_code
_entity_poly.pdbx_strand_id
1 'polypeptide(L)'
;MALEYERERTFAGLAGDYALSLVPIVRWLPKYTLSKARNDFIAGLTVGLMVVPQALAYASIAGLDEQYGLYSAFMGCFVYVFLGTAKDITLGPTAIMSLLTASNSDQVDGKTVPAHAIFLTFMAGVIQLGMGLLRLGFIVDFISYPVISGFTSAAAITIGFGQVKHLFGLRGVRRPFTQCVYDTFRKLNHTIVPDLLLGFVCIVALYLLKTTTSKPSW
;
A
#
# COMPACT_ATOMS: atom_id res chain seq x y z
N MET A 1 -25.82 14.14 -43.50
CA MET A 1 -25.93 12.68 -43.71
C MET A 1 -24.57 11.97 -43.77
N ALA A 2 -23.73 12.11 -44.81
CA ALA A 2 -22.43 11.41 -44.86
C ALA A 2 -21.43 11.89 -43.78
N LEU A 3 -21.41 13.20 -43.50
CA LEU A 3 -20.57 13.80 -42.44
C LEU A 3 -21.07 13.50 -41.01
N GLU A 4 -22.36 13.22 -40.83
CA GLU A 4 -22.91 12.78 -39.54
C GLU A 4 -22.61 11.29 -39.31
N TYR A 5 -22.66 10.47 -40.37
CA TYR A 5 -22.33 9.05 -40.32
C TYR A 5 -20.84 8.80 -40.04
N GLU A 6 -19.93 9.58 -40.63
CA GLU A 6 -18.50 9.54 -40.26
C GLU A 6 -18.28 10.03 -38.83
N ARG A 7 -18.93 11.13 -38.41
CA ARG A 7 -18.81 11.65 -37.04
C ARG A 7 -19.33 10.65 -36.00
N GLU A 8 -20.45 9.98 -36.23
CA GLU A 8 -20.96 8.90 -35.36
C GLU A 8 -19.99 7.70 -35.30
N ARG A 9 -19.36 7.31 -36.42
CA ARG A 9 -18.31 6.28 -36.43
C ARG A 9 -17.06 6.72 -35.66
N THR A 10 -16.68 7.99 -35.72
CA THR A 10 -15.53 8.51 -34.96
C THR A 10 -15.82 8.55 -33.47
N PHE A 11 -17.02 8.97 -33.04
CA PHE A 11 -17.41 8.97 -31.61
C PHE A 11 -17.59 7.55 -31.07
N ALA A 12 -18.21 6.63 -31.81
CA ALA A 12 -18.31 5.22 -31.44
C ALA A 12 -16.94 4.52 -31.41
N GLY A 13 -16.05 4.87 -32.35
CA GLY A 13 -14.65 4.41 -32.38
C GLY A 13 -13.83 4.95 -31.19
N LEU A 14 -13.95 6.23 -30.86
CA LEU A 14 -13.33 6.86 -29.68
C LEU A 14 -13.84 6.27 -28.37
N ALA A 15 -15.14 6.01 -28.26
CA ALA A 15 -15.73 5.37 -27.10
C ALA A 15 -15.29 3.90 -26.99
N GLY A 16 -15.18 3.18 -28.12
CA GLY A 16 -14.65 1.82 -28.19
C GLY A 16 -13.17 1.75 -27.82
N ASP A 17 -12.34 2.65 -28.33
CA ASP A 17 -10.92 2.74 -27.99
C ASP A 17 -10.70 3.11 -26.53
N TYR A 18 -11.58 3.96 -25.98
CA TYR A 18 -11.57 4.27 -24.55
C TYR A 18 -11.99 3.05 -23.71
N ALA A 19 -13.06 2.35 -24.06
CA ALA A 19 -13.46 1.13 -23.38
C ALA A 19 -12.37 0.04 -23.43
N LEU A 20 -11.68 -0.10 -24.57
CA LEU A 20 -10.52 -0.98 -24.72
C LEU A 20 -9.29 -0.51 -23.95
N SER A 21 -9.20 0.78 -23.59
CA SER A 21 -8.16 1.31 -22.69
C SER A 21 -8.46 1.06 -21.21
N LEU A 22 -9.74 0.90 -20.84
CA LEU A 22 -10.17 0.62 -19.47
C LEU A 22 -9.96 -0.85 -19.04
N VAL A 23 -9.81 -1.77 -20.01
CA VAL A 23 -9.63 -3.20 -19.76
C VAL A 23 -8.34 -3.69 -20.45
N PRO A 24 -7.15 -3.34 -19.92
CA PRO A 24 -5.87 -3.62 -20.57
C PRO A 24 -5.58 -5.11 -20.74
N ILE A 25 -6.23 -5.98 -19.95
CA ILE A 25 -6.06 -7.44 -20.00
C ILE A 25 -6.28 -8.03 -21.39
N VAL A 26 -7.21 -7.49 -22.16
CA VAL A 26 -7.49 -7.97 -23.52
C VAL A 26 -6.31 -7.74 -24.47
N ARG A 27 -5.46 -6.74 -24.20
CA ARG A 27 -4.30 -6.41 -25.05
C ARG A 27 -3.06 -7.21 -24.71
N TRP A 28 -2.82 -7.50 -23.43
CA TRP A 28 -1.59 -8.18 -23.00
C TRP A 28 -1.72 -9.70 -22.90
N LEU A 29 -2.89 -10.21 -22.49
CA LEU A 29 -3.12 -11.64 -22.28
C LEU A 29 -2.87 -12.49 -23.54
N PRO A 30 -3.30 -12.09 -24.77
CA PRO A 30 -3.03 -12.86 -25.98
C PRO A 30 -1.55 -12.90 -26.38
N LYS A 31 -0.75 -11.94 -25.91
CA LYS A 31 0.70 -11.83 -26.19
C LYS A 31 1.56 -12.49 -25.10
N TYR A 32 0.91 -13.19 -24.16
CA TYR A 32 1.58 -13.77 -23.01
C TYR A 32 2.19 -15.12 -23.36
N THR A 33 3.47 -15.31 -23.02
CA THR A 33 4.25 -16.50 -23.37
C THR A 33 4.54 -17.34 -22.14
N LEU A 34 4.64 -18.66 -22.29
CA LEU A 34 4.92 -19.59 -21.19
C LEU A 34 6.24 -19.29 -20.45
N SER A 35 7.25 -18.77 -21.16
CA SER A 35 8.52 -18.34 -20.54
C SER A 35 8.30 -17.18 -19.55
N LYS A 36 7.41 -16.23 -19.88
CA LYS A 36 7.03 -15.13 -18.98
C LYS A 36 6.23 -15.67 -17.79
N ALA A 37 5.35 -16.64 -18.02
CA ALA A 37 4.58 -17.28 -16.95
C ALA A 37 5.47 -17.88 -15.86
N ARG A 38 6.54 -18.59 -16.25
CA ARG A 38 7.49 -19.18 -15.28
C ARG A 38 8.23 -18.11 -14.48
N ASN A 39 8.70 -17.05 -15.14
CA ASN A 39 9.44 -15.98 -14.48
C ASN A 39 8.51 -15.17 -13.56
N ASP A 40 7.30 -14.85 -14.02
CA ASP A 40 6.29 -14.13 -13.25
C ASP A 40 5.79 -14.98 -12.06
N PHE A 41 5.77 -16.33 -12.16
CA PHE A 41 5.46 -17.22 -11.04
C PHE A 41 6.51 -17.15 -9.93
N ILE A 42 7.80 -17.21 -10.27
CA ILE A 42 8.90 -17.12 -9.29
C ILE A 42 8.90 -15.73 -8.64
N ALA A 43 8.71 -14.67 -9.45
CA ALA A 43 8.60 -13.30 -8.96
C ALA A 43 7.38 -13.13 -8.04
N GLY A 44 6.21 -13.63 -8.45
CA GLY A 44 4.97 -13.58 -7.69
C GLY A 44 5.05 -14.35 -6.38
N LEU A 45 5.71 -15.51 -6.34
CA LEU A 45 5.96 -16.25 -5.12
C LEU A 45 6.85 -15.46 -4.16
N THR A 46 7.92 -14.86 -4.68
CA THR A 46 8.88 -14.06 -3.88
C THR A 46 8.20 -12.82 -3.29
N VAL A 47 7.46 -12.08 -4.11
CA VAL A 47 6.71 -10.89 -3.69
C VAL A 47 5.58 -11.28 -2.74
N GLY A 48 4.85 -12.36 -3.01
CA GLY A 48 3.78 -12.86 -2.15
C GLY A 48 4.28 -13.20 -0.75
N LEU A 49 5.40 -13.93 -0.65
CA LEU A 49 6.03 -14.25 0.63
C LEU A 49 6.48 -13.00 1.39
N MET A 50 6.90 -11.93 0.70
CA MET A 50 7.25 -10.65 1.33
C MET A 50 6.01 -9.87 1.80
N VAL A 51 4.93 -9.91 1.04
CA VAL A 51 3.70 -9.13 1.31
C VAL A 51 2.93 -9.66 2.52
N VAL A 52 2.96 -10.97 2.80
CA VAL A 52 2.26 -11.55 3.97
C VAL A 52 2.68 -10.90 5.30
N PRO A 53 3.94 -10.96 5.75
CA PRO A 53 4.35 -10.32 7.01
C PRO A 53 4.17 -8.80 6.99
N GLN A 54 4.38 -8.17 5.83
CA GLN A 54 4.18 -6.72 5.66
C GLN A 54 2.71 -6.32 5.91
N ALA A 55 1.76 -7.08 5.35
CA ALA A 55 0.33 -6.80 5.49
C ALA A 55 -0.16 -6.98 6.92
N LEU A 56 0.32 -8.01 7.63
CA LEU A 56 0.02 -8.23 9.06
C LEU A 56 0.51 -7.06 9.92
N ALA A 57 1.75 -6.61 9.70
CA ALA A 57 2.32 -5.46 10.41
C ALA A 57 1.52 -4.17 10.14
N TYR A 58 1.13 -3.94 8.89
CA TYR A 58 0.39 -2.75 8.49
C TYR A 58 -1.06 -2.72 8.99
N ALA A 59 -1.71 -3.87 9.17
CA ALA A 59 -3.01 -3.95 9.84
C ALA A 59 -2.92 -3.53 11.31
N SER A 60 -1.89 -4.01 12.01
CA SER A 60 -1.60 -3.62 13.40
C SER A 60 -1.34 -2.11 13.53
N ILE A 61 -0.61 -1.50 12.59
CA ILE A 61 -0.41 -0.04 12.54
C ILE A 61 -1.75 0.69 12.34
N ALA A 62 -2.64 0.16 11.49
CA ALA A 62 -3.98 0.70 11.28
C ALA A 62 -4.91 0.55 12.50
N GLY A 63 -4.56 -0.30 13.48
CA GLY A 63 -5.44 -0.65 14.59
C GLY A 63 -6.53 -1.63 14.24
N LEU A 64 -6.33 -2.42 13.20
CA LEU A 64 -7.25 -3.45 12.74
C LEU A 64 -6.66 -4.83 13.03
N ASP A 65 -7.53 -5.82 13.14
CA ASP A 65 -7.11 -7.22 13.20
C ASP A 65 -6.29 -7.58 11.96
N GLU A 66 -5.33 -8.48 12.11
CA GLU A 66 -4.34 -8.76 11.08
C GLU A 66 -4.94 -9.32 9.78
N GLN A 67 -6.10 -9.98 9.89
CA GLN A 67 -6.89 -10.47 8.76
C GLN A 67 -7.25 -9.39 7.73
N TYR A 68 -7.51 -8.15 8.18
CA TYR A 68 -7.84 -7.04 7.28
C TYR A 68 -6.65 -6.64 6.41
N GLY A 69 -5.43 -6.79 6.92
CA GLY A 69 -4.20 -6.59 6.14
C GLY A 69 -4.13 -7.58 4.98
N LEU A 70 -4.37 -8.87 5.27
CA LEU A 70 -4.36 -9.92 4.25
C LEU A 70 -5.46 -9.72 3.20
N TYR A 71 -6.67 -9.34 3.61
CA TYR A 71 -7.76 -9.03 2.68
C TYR A 71 -7.39 -7.89 1.72
N SER A 72 -6.76 -6.83 2.24
CA SER A 72 -6.34 -5.69 1.42
C SER A 72 -5.22 -6.05 0.43
N ALA A 73 -4.27 -6.89 0.84
CA ALA A 73 -3.16 -7.33 -0.01
C ALA A 73 -3.64 -8.25 -1.15
N PHE A 74 -4.60 -9.13 -0.87
CA PHE A 74 -5.12 -10.08 -1.84
C PHE A 74 -6.08 -9.42 -2.85
N MET A 75 -7.09 -8.70 -2.36
CA MET A 75 -8.18 -8.21 -3.20
C MET A 75 -7.72 -7.14 -4.20
N GLY A 76 -6.80 -6.26 -3.79
CA GLY A 76 -6.24 -5.23 -4.67
C GLY A 76 -5.51 -5.83 -5.88
N CYS A 77 -4.70 -6.87 -5.66
CA CYS A 77 -4.01 -7.57 -6.73
C CYS A 77 -4.99 -8.21 -7.72
N PHE A 78 -6.04 -8.87 -7.21
CA PHE A 78 -7.04 -9.54 -8.06
C PHE A 78 -7.75 -8.55 -8.98
N VAL A 79 -8.17 -7.39 -8.47
CA VAL A 79 -8.82 -6.34 -9.27
C VAL A 79 -7.85 -5.76 -10.31
N TYR A 80 -6.58 -5.56 -9.94
CA TYR A 80 -5.58 -4.96 -10.83
C TYR A 80 -5.14 -5.86 -11.97
N VAL A 81 -5.27 -7.18 -11.88
CA VAL A 81 -5.03 -8.07 -13.02
C VAL A 81 -5.92 -7.69 -14.22
N PHE A 82 -7.16 -7.27 -13.96
CA PHE A 82 -8.12 -6.92 -15.01
C PHE A 82 -7.97 -5.47 -15.49
N LEU A 83 -7.76 -4.53 -14.56
CA LEU A 83 -7.82 -3.08 -14.82
C LEU A 83 -6.44 -2.40 -14.86
N GLY A 84 -5.39 -3.12 -14.50
CA GLY A 84 -4.05 -2.59 -14.33
C GLY A 84 -3.35 -2.29 -15.64
N THR A 85 -2.64 -1.16 -15.67
CA THR A 85 -1.92 -0.66 -16.85
C THR A 85 -0.41 -0.92 -16.79
N ALA A 86 0.16 -1.04 -15.59
CA ALA A 86 1.58 -1.30 -15.38
C ALA A 86 1.83 -2.77 -15.05
N LYS A 87 2.74 -3.43 -15.76
CA LYS A 87 3.04 -4.85 -15.55
C LYS A 87 3.71 -5.12 -14.19
N ASP A 88 4.66 -4.29 -13.80
CA ASP A 88 5.61 -4.61 -12.72
C ASP A 88 5.27 -3.94 -11.38
N ILE A 89 4.03 -3.47 -11.20
CA ILE A 89 3.60 -2.87 -9.94
C ILE A 89 2.99 -3.93 -9.01
N THR A 90 3.41 -3.90 -7.75
CA THR A 90 2.81 -4.70 -6.69
C THR A 90 1.82 -3.83 -5.92
N LEU A 91 0.61 -4.36 -5.71
CA LEU A 91 -0.39 -3.71 -4.87
C LEU A 91 -0.46 -4.36 -3.49
N GLY A 92 -0.74 -3.54 -2.50
CA GLY A 92 -0.94 -3.99 -1.15
C GLY A 92 -1.08 -2.82 -0.20
N PRO A 93 -1.33 -3.10 1.09
CA PRO A 93 -1.31 -2.06 2.10
C PRO A 93 0.07 -1.42 2.16
N THR A 94 0.08 -0.11 2.42
CA THR A 94 1.30 0.66 2.65
C THR A 94 1.27 1.26 4.04
N ALA A 95 2.45 1.46 4.64
CA ALA A 95 2.57 2.01 5.99
C ALA A 95 1.88 3.39 6.13
N ILE A 96 1.95 4.23 5.10
CA ILE A 96 1.31 5.55 5.08
C ILE A 96 -0.21 5.41 5.09
N MET A 97 -0.78 4.54 4.23
CA MET A 97 -2.22 4.31 4.20
C MET A 97 -2.72 3.78 5.54
N SER A 98 -2.00 2.83 6.15
CA SER A 98 -2.33 2.32 7.49
C SER A 98 -2.34 3.41 8.55
N LEU A 99 -1.34 4.29 8.55
CA LEU A 99 -1.27 5.40 9.50
C LEU A 99 -2.42 6.39 9.32
N LEU A 100 -2.78 6.72 8.07
CA LEU A 100 -3.90 7.61 7.77
C LEU A 100 -5.25 6.98 8.12
N THR A 101 -5.42 5.68 7.90
CA THR A 101 -6.61 4.96 8.35
C THR A 101 -6.71 5.00 9.88
N ALA A 102 -5.62 4.71 10.59
CA ALA A 102 -5.56 4.77 12.05
C ALA A 102 -5.97 6.15 12.60
N SER A 103 -5.41 7.23 12.05
CA SER A 103 -5.69 8.59 12.54
C SER A 103 -7.14 9.03 12.34
N ASN A 104 -7.83 8.47 11.34
CA ASN A 104 -9.26 8.73 11.12
C ASN A 104 -10.15 7.82 11.98
N SER A 105 -9.69 6.61 12.31
CA SER A 105 -10.43 5.69 13.18
C SER A 105 -10.30 5.98 14.68
N ASP A 106 -9.22 6.64 15.13
CA ASP A 106 -8.99 6.97 16.54
C ASP A 106 -10.07 7.93 17.12
N GLN A 107 -10.88 8.56 16.27
CA GLN A 107 -11.96 9.47 16.66
C GLN A 107 -13.28 8.75 16.97
N VAL A 108 -13.38 7.44 16.73
CA VAL A 108 -14.62 6.68 16.88
C VAL A 108 -14.46 5.50 17.84
N ASP A 109 -15.48 5.24 18.66
CA ASP A 109 -15.48 4.19 19.69
C ASP A 109 -15.03 2.83 19.14
N GLY A 110 -14.10 2.20 19.87
CA GLY A 110 -13.30 1.03 19.46
C GLY A 110 -14.06 -0.20 18.93
N LYS A 111 -15.37 -0.28 19.16
CA LYS A 111 -16.24 -1.36 18.64
C LYS A 111 -16.54 -1.22 17.14
N THR A 112 -16.32 -0.05 16.55
CA THR A 112 -16.69 0.25 15.16
C THR A 112 -15.50 0.49 14.24
N VAL A 113 -14.26 0.34 14.74
CA VAL A 113 -13.02 0.60 14.00
C VAL A 113 -12.96 -0.13 12.65
N PRO A 114 -13.34 -1.42 12.52
CA PRO A 114 -13.33 -2.10 11.23
C PRO A 114 -14.37 -1.55 10.24
N ALA A 115 -15.58 -1.24 10.71
CA ALA A 115 -16.63 -0.69 9.86
C ALA A 115 -16.26 0.69 9.29
N HIS A 116 -15.59 1.52 10.10
CA HIS A 116 -15.08 2.82 9.66
C HIS A 116 -13.99 2.70 8.61
N ALA A 117 -13.04 1.77 8.81
CA ALA A 117 -11.99 1.51 7.82
C ALA A 117 -12.58 1.05 6.48
N ILE A 118 -13.55 0.13 6.51
CA ILE A 118 -14.24 -0.35 5.29
C ILE A 118 -14.97 0.80 4.59
N PHE A 119 -15.70 1.63 5.34
CA PHE A 119 -16.40 2.79 4.80
C PHE A 119 -15.43 3.82 4.20
N LEU A 120 -14.32 4.10 4.89
CA LEU A 120 -13.27 5.00 4.40
C LEU A 120 -12.66 4.49 3.09
N THR A 121 -12.34 3.19 3.02
CA THR A 121 -11.82 2.55 1.80
C THR A 121 -12.84 2.61 0.67
N PHE A 122 -14.12 2.36 0.96
CA PHE A 122 -15.20 2.46 -0.03
C PHE A 122 -15.32 3.88 -0.58
N MET A 123 -15.36 4.90 0.29
CA MET A 123 -15.44 6.30 -0.11
C MET A 123 -14.21 6.74 -0.90
N ALA A 124 -13.00 6.35 -0.46
CA ALA A 124 -11.77 6.60 -1.20
C ALA A 124 -11.82 5.97 -2.61
N GLY A 125 -12.34 4.75 -2.73
CA GLY A 125 -12.55 4.06 -4.01
C GLY A 125 -13.54 4.80 -4.92
N VAL A 126 -14.66 5.27 -4.39
CA VAL A 126 -15.65 6.05 -5.16
C VAL A 126 -15.04 7.36 -5.67
N ILE A 127 -14.31 8.08 -4.82
CA ILE A 127 -13.63 9.32 -5.20
C ILE A 127 -12.57 9.03 -6.27
N GLN A 128 -11.75 8.00 -6.08
CA GLN A 128 -10.68 7.63 -7.02
C GLN A 128 -11.23 7.15 -8.37
N LEU A 129 -12.35 6.43 -8.36
CA LEU A 129 -13.08 6.06 -9.58
C LEU A 129 -13.64 7.31 -10.28
N GLY A 130 -14.23 8.25 -9.53
CA GLY A 130 -14.71 9.53 -10.06
C GLY A 130 -13.58 10.35 -10.70
N MET A 131 -12.44 10.48 -10.02
CA MET A 131 -11.25 11.15 -10.56
C MET A 131 -10.73 10.46 -11.83
N GLY A 132 -10.73 9.12 -11.85
CA GLY A 132 -10.33 8.32 -13.02
C GLY A 132 -11.25 8.54 -14.22
N LEU A 133 -12.58 8.53 -14.01
CA LEU A 133 -13.57 8.78 -15.06
C LEU A 133 -13.46 10.20 -15.63
N LEU A 134 -13.20 11.19 -14.78
CA LEU A 134 -12.96 12.57 -15.17
C LEU A 134 -11.53 12.81 -15.72
N ARG A 135 -10.69 11.76 -15.79
CA ARG A 135 -9.28 11.82 -16.22
C ARG A 135 -8.45 12.89 -15.49
N LEU A 136 -8.72 13.07 -14.19
CA LEU A 136 -8.02 14.03 -13.34
C LEU A 136 -6.60 13.57 -12.93
N GLY A 137 -6.01 12.59 -13.63
CA GLY A 137 -4.65 12.13 -13.37
C GLY A 137 -3.60 13.24 -13.50
N PHE A 138 -3.86 14.24 -14.35
CA PHE A 138 -3.00 15.41 -14.51
C PHE A 138 -2.82 16.22 -13.22
N ILE A 139 -3.75 16.12 -12.25
CA ILE A 139 -3.64 16.80 -10.95
C ILE A 139 -2.43 16.27 -10.17
N VAL A 140 -2.11 14.98 -10.32
CA VAL A 140 -0.98 14.36 -9.64
C VAL A 140 0.34 14.96 -10.13
N ASP A 141 0.43 15.36 -11.40
CA ASP A 141 1.62 15.98 -11.98
C ASP A 141 1.89 17.39 -11.43
N PHE A 142 0.89 18.03 -10.81
CA PHE A 142 1.05 19.33 -10.14
C PHE A 142 1.60 19.24 -8.72
N ILE A 143 1.74 18.03 -8.17
CA ILE A 143 2.34 17.86 -6.84
C ILE A 143 3.86 17.99 -6.98
N SER A 144 4.41 19.05 -6.40
CA SER A 144 5.84 19.34 -6.52
C SER A 144 6.70 18.29 -5.79
N TYR A 145 7.87 18.00 -6.36
CA TYR A 145 8.84 17.07 -5.77
C TYR A 145 9.19 17.40 -4.29
N PRO A 146 9.39 18.67 -3.89
CA PRO A 146 9.64 19.01 -2.48
C PRO A 146 8.49 18.63 -1.54
N VAL A 147 7.22 18.73 -1.98
CA VAL A 147 6.06 18.33 -1.18
C VAL A 147 6.03 16.83 -0.97
N ILE A 148 6.25 16.05 -2.04
CA ILE A 148 6.29 14.57 -1.95
C ILE A 148 7.44 14.14 -1.04
N SER A 149 8.62 14.74 -1.20
CA SER A 149 9.80 14.45 -0.39
C SER A 149 9.59 14.80 1.09
N GLY A 150 9.04 15.98 1.38
CA GLY A 150 8.73 16.41 2.75
C GLY A 150 7.69 15.52 3.43
N PHE A 151 6.60 15.21 2.73
CA PHE A 151 5.57 14.29 3.23
C PHE A 151 6.13 12.89 3.50
N THR A 152 6.89 12.33 2.55
CA THR A 152 7.46 10.98 2.69
C THR A 152 8.48 10.92 3.83
N SER A 153 9.31 11.95 3.99
CA SER A 153 10.28 12.04 5.09
C SER A 153 9.59 12.13 6.45
N ALA A 154 8.56 12.97 6.58
CA ALA A 154 7.78 13.08 7.81
C ALA A 154 7.04 11.77 8.15
N ALA A 155 6.47 11.11 7.14
CA ALA A 155 5.84 9.80 7.30
C ALA A 155 6.86 8.74 7.74
N ALA A 156 8.04 8.69 7.14
CA ALA A 156 9.10 7.76 7.50
C ALA A 156 9.55 7.94 8.97
N ILE A 157 9.75 9.17 9.42
CA ILE A 157 10.08 9.48 10.82
C ILE A 157 8.94 9.04 11.75
N THR A 158 7.69 9.37 11.41
CA THR A 158 6.51 9.05 12.23
C THR A 158 6.31 7.54 12.36
N ILE A 159 6.40 6.80 11.25
CA ILE A 159 6.27 5.35 11.23
C ILE A 159 7.44 4.71 11.99
N GLY A 160 8.67 5.16 11.72
CA GLY A 160 9.88 4.64 12.36
C GLY A 160 9.83 4.78 13.88
N PHE A 161 9.53 5.97 14.39
CA PHE A 161 9.33 6.18 15.83
C PHE A 161 8.13 5.40 16.38
N GLY A 162 7.06 5.29 15.60
CA GLY A 162 5.88 4.49 15.97
C GLY A 162 6.20 3.00 16.20
N GLN A 163 7.25 2.47 15.59
CA GLN A 163 7.70 1.08 15.80
C GLN A 163 8.60 0.90 17.01
N VAL A 164 9.21 1.96 17.55
CA VAL A 164 10.12 1.87 18.70
C VAL A 164 9.43 1.22 19.91
N LYS A 165 8.16 1.54 20.17
CA LYS A 165 7.39 0.90 21.25
C LYS A 165 7.33 -0.63 21.12
N HIS A 166 7.25 -1.16 19.89
CA HIS A 166 7.21 -2.60 19.63
C HIS A 166 8.58 -3.23 19.85
N LEU A 167 9.66 -2.53 19.47
CA LEU A 167 11.03 -2.97 19.72
C LEU A 167 11.34 -3.07 21.22
N PHE A 168 10.86 -2.13 22.04
CA PHE A 168 11.08 -2.12 23.49
C PHE A 168 10.01 -2.91 24.29
N GLY A 169 9.01 -3.51 23.63
CA GLY A 169 7.91 -4.23 24.30
C GLY A 169 6.98 -3.33 25.14
N LEU A 170 6.96 -2.02 24.88
CA LEU A 170 6.23 -1.04 25.69
C LEU A 170 4.73 -1.08 25.39
N ARG A 171 3.91 -1.17 26.45
CA ARG A 171 2.44 -1.17 26.36
C ARG A 171 1.82 0.19 26.68
N GLY A 172 0.68 0.47 26.04
CA GLY A 172 -0.11 1.69 26.27
C GLY A 172 0.60 2.98 25.86
N VAL A 173 1.41 2.94 24.79
CA VAL A 173 2.00 4.14 24.17
C VAL A 173 0.97 4.74 23.22
N ARG A 174 0.71 6.04 23.37
CA ARG A 174 -0.28 6.75 22.54
C ARG A 174 0.21 6.91 21.09
N ARG A 175 -0.74 6.96 20.15
CA ARG A 175 -0.48 7.00 18.70
C ARG A 175 0.03 8.36 18.16
N PRO A 176 -0.49 9.53 18.60
CA PRO A 176 -0.02 10.81 18.08
C PRO A 176 1.49 10.96 18.28
N PHE A 177 2.21 11.41 17.25
CA PHE A 177 3.67 11.41 17.21
C PHE A 177 4.31 12.04 18.47
N THR A 178 3.87 13.23 18.86
CA THR A 178 4.40 13.97 20.03
C THR A 178 4.22 13.19 21.33
N GLN A 179 3.05 12.58 21.51
CA GLN A 179 2.74 11.77 22.68
C GLN A 179 3.48 10.42 22.63
N CYS A 180 3.61 9.81 21.45
CA CYS A 180 4.36 8.57 21.24
C CYS A 180 5.81 8.75 21.66
N VAL A 181 6.45 9.84 21.23
CA VAL A 181 7.83 10.18 21.63
C VAL A 181 7.92 10.38 23.14
N TYR A 182 7.06 11.22 23.72
CA TYR A 182 7.06 11.49 25.16
C TYR A 182 6.86 10.22 26.01
N ASP A 183 5.87 9.40 25.66
CA ASP A 183 5.56 8.17 26.39
C ASP A 183 6.66 7.12 26.26
N THR A 184 7.30 7.03 25.09
CA THR A 184 8.41 6.10 24.86
C THR A 184 9.60 6.42 25.77
N PHE A 185 10.00 7.68 25.84
CA PHE A 185 11.08 8.11 26.74
C PHE A 185 10.71 7.96 28.22
N ARG A 186 9.45 8.23 28.58
CA ARG A 186 8.97 8.10 29.97
C ARG A 186 8.88 6.64 30.43
N LYS A 187 8.50 5.72 29.54
CA LYS A 187 8.28 4.29 29.85
C LYS A 187 9.50 3.41 29.58
N LEU A 188 10.65 3.98 29.23
CA LEU A 188 11.86 3.22 28.88
C LEU A 188 12.31 2.24 30.00
N ASN A 189 12.03 2.58 31.26
CA ASN A 189 12.32 1.70 32.40
C ASN A 189 11.44 0.43 32.45
N HIS A 190 10.31 0.40 31.75
CA HIS A 190 9.40 -0.75 31.65
C HIS A 190 9.67 -1.63 30.42
N THR A 191 10.89 -1.57 29.88
CA THR A 191 11.29 -2.34 28.70
C THR A 191 11.29 -3.84 29.00
N ILE A 192 10.73 -4.62 28.08
CA ILE A 192 10.78 -6.09 28.11
C ILE A 192 12.05 -6.52 27.36
N VAL A 193 13.08 -6.93 28.12
CA VAL A 193 14.41 -7.29 27.56
C VAL A 193 14.35 -8.41 26.51
N PRO A 194 13.53 -9.47 26.66
CA PRO A 194 13.38 -10.49 25.61
C PRO A 194 12.89 -9.92 24.27
N ASP A 195 11.90 -9.04 24.28
CA ASP A 195 11.33 -8.43 23.08
C ASP A 195 12.38 -7.54 22.39
N LEU A 196 13.15 -6.80 23.19
CA LEU A 196 14.26 -5.96 22.71
C LEU A 196 15.36 -6.79 22.04
N LEU A 197 15.79 -7.87 22.68
CA LEU A 197 16.81 -8.77 22.12
C LEU A 197 16.32 -9.41 20.83
N LEU A 198 15.09 -9.93 20.82
CA LEU A 198 14.49 -10.54 19.64
C LEU A 198 14.40 -9.54 18.48
N GLY A 199 13.86 -8.34 18.73
CA GLY A 199 13.72 -7.31 17.71
C GLY A 199 15.08 -6.83 17.18
N PHE A 200 16.07 -6.64 18.05
CA PHE A 200 17.42 -6.24 17.65
C PHE A 200 18.11 -7.33 16.80
N VAL A 201 18.03 -8.59 17.23
CA VAL A 201 18.58 -9.73 16.47
C VAL A 201 17.92 -9.84 15.10
N CYS A 202 16.60 -9.71 15.01
CA CYS A 202 15.86 -9.71 13.75
C CYS A 202 16.31 -8.57 12.81
N ILE A 203 16.46 -7.34 13.33
CA ILE A 203 16.93 -6.20 12.53
C ILE A 203 18.33 -6.46 11.99
N VAL A 204 19.25 -6.92 12.85
CA VAL A 204 20.64 -7.22 12.46
C VAL A 204 20.68 -8.35 11.43
N ALA A 205 19.93 -9.43 11.65
CA ALA A 205 19.87 -10.56 10.74
C ALA A 205 19.33 -10.16 9.35
N LEU A 206 18.23 -9.39 9.31
CA LEU A 206 17.65 -8.89 8.05
C LEU A 206 18.61 -7.93 7.34
N TYR A 207 19.30 -7.07 8.08
CA TYR A 207 20.30 -6.15 7.52
C TYR A 207 21.47 -6.93 6.91
N LEU A 208 22.01 -7.93 7.60
CA LEU A 208 23.10 -8.77 7.12
C LEU A 208 22.71 -9.61 5.89
N LEU A 209 21.49 -10.18 5.90
CA LEU A 209 20.95 -10.91 4.74
C LEU A 209 20.82 -10.01 3.52
N LYS A 210 20.31 -8.78 3.72
CA LYS A 210 20.18 -7.79 2.65
C LYS A 210 21.54 -7.41 2.08
N THR A 211 22.54 -7.10 2.91
CA THR A 211 23.86 -6.68 2.44
C THR A 211 24.62 -7.81 1.75
N THR A 212 24.43 -9.06 2.19
CA THR A 212 25.05 -10.24 1.54
C THR A 212 24.42 -10.51 0.18
N THR A 213 23.09 -10.38 0.07
CA THR A 213 22.34 -10.60 -1.18
C THR A 213 22.49 -9.44 -2.16
N SER A 214 22.74 -8.21 -1.69
CA SER A 214 22.90 -7.04 -2.55
C SER A 214 24.28 -6.90 -3.19
N LYS A 215 25.17 -7.90 -3.11
CA LYS A 215 26.38 -7.91 -3.93
C LYS A 215 25.94 -8.04 -5.40
N PRO A 216 26.17 -7.02 -6.24
CA PRO A 216 25.79 -7.10 -7.65
C PRO A 216 26.61 -8.23 -8.30
N SER A 217 25.92 -9.24 -8.82
CA SER A 217 26.50 -10.17 -9.80
C SER A 217 26.33 -9.58 -11.19
N TRP A 218 26.98 -8.43 -11.43
CA TRP A 218 27.36 -7.89 -12.73
C TRP A 218 28.47 -6.86 -12.54
#